data_AF-A0A937QSU5-F1
#
_entry.id   AF-A0A937QSU5-F1
#
_cell.length_a   1.000
_cell.length_b   1.000
_cell.length_c   1.000
_cell.angle_alpha   90.00
_cell.angle_beta   90.00
_cell.angle_gamma   90.00
#
_symmetry.space_group_name_H-M   'P 1'
#
loop_
_entity.id
_entity.type
_entity.pdbx_description
1 polymer ?
#
loop_
_entity_poly.entity_id
_entity_poly.type
_entity_poly.pdbx_seq_one_letter_code
_entity_poly.pdbx_strand_id
1 'polypeptide(L)'
;MKNFLRYSLGVLVFLTVHNAWAYTPEDCVRCHKKGSGESTRQISWDEYALSVHAKEITCLDCHGGVIDENHITTKGSGKVDCGECHEQENRHGLRSQVESRPECYSCHTRHAIMQKDHEASSVHPDNLKQTCRSCHPEQSGEAGWLSWLSSVQIRSHGKQDFGFEYDEENCLGCHQGQGAHGEKMPLNHEECYKCHILQNGQTPLLGTIHPTGESKNRPSSPIVLVVYAIAIILLVGGYRFYLRSVSQKTRKLRK
;
A
#
# COMPACT_ATOMS: atom_id res chain seq x y z
N MET A 1 -44.88 -8.72 71.78
CA MET A 1 -43.56 -9.00 72.40
C MET A 1 -43.24 -10.48 72.25
N LYS A 2 -41.98 -10.78 71.88
CA LYS A 2 -41.29 -12.09 71.83
C LYS A 2 -41.32 -12.85 70.50
N ASN A 3 -40.36 -12.45 69.66
CA ASN A 3 -39.28 -13.27 69.08
C ASN A 3 -39.66 -14.61 68.46
N PHE A 4 -39.44 -14.78 67.16
CA PHE A 4 -38.50 -15.80 66.68
C PHE A 4 -38.04 -15.46 65.26
N LEU A 5 -36.88 -14.81 65.24
CA LEU A 5 -35.99 -14.65 64.10
C LEU A 5 -35.72 -16.05 63.51
N ARG A 6 -36.22 -16.35 62.31
CA ARG A 6 -35.86 -17.56 61.56
C ARG A 6 -34.89 -17.21 60.45
N TYR A 7 -33.68 -17.69 60.69
CA TYR A 7 -32.46 -17.61 59.91
C TYR A 7 -32.65 -18.01 58.44
N SER A 8 -32.11 -17.16 57.58
CA SER A 8 -31.11 -17.47 56.55
C SER A 8 -31.27 -18.79 55.77
N LEU A 9 -31.73 -18.66 54.52
CA LEU A 9 -31.20 -19.49 53.44
C LEU A 9 -31.08 -18.61 52.17
N GLY A 10 -30.18 -17.63 52.23
CA GLY A 10 -29.66 -17.02 51.01
C GLY A 10 -28.84 -18.10 50.30
N VAL A 11 -29.38 -18.65 49.22
CA VAL A 11 -28.63 -19.50 48.29
C VAL A 11 -27.59 -18.59 47.65
N LEU A 12 -26.39 -18.54 48.23
CA LEU A 12 -25.20 -18.05 47.56
C LEU A 12 -24.93 -19.02 46.42
N VAL A 13 -25.46 -18.70 45.24
CA VAL A 13 -24.94 -19.24 44.00
C VAL A 13 -23.52 -18.71 43.90
N PHE A 14 -22.55 -19.48 44.40
CA PHE A 14 -21.18 -19.37 43.95
C PHE A 14 -21.22 -19.76 42.46
N LEU A 15 -21.44 -18.75 41.61
CA LEU A 15 -20.91 -18.78 40.27
C LEU A 15 -19.40 -18.88 40.46
N THR A 16 -18.89 -20.12 40.51
CA THR A 16 -17.50 -20.37 40.22
C THR A 16 -17.31 -19.84 38.81
N VAL A 17 -16.82 -18.60 38.73
CA VAL A 17 -16.22 -18.04 37.55
C VAL A 17 -15.11 -19.03 37.23
N HIS A 18 -15.43 -19.97 36.34
CA HIS A 18 -14.41 -20.71 35.64
C HIS A 18 -13.72 -19.62 34.84
N ASN A 19 -12.67 -19.05 35.42
CA ASN A 19 -11.62 -18.41 34.66
C ASN A 19 -11.10 -19.54 33.77
N ALA A 20 -11.76 -19.75 32.63
CA ALA A 20 -11.16 -20.44 31.52
C ALA A 20 -9.83 -19.71 31.33
N TRP A 21 -8.73 -20.44 31.52
CA TRP A 21 -7.39 -19.87 31.47
C TRP A 21 -7.15 -19.31 30.07
N ALA A 22 -7.52 -18.05 29.86
CA ALA A 22 -7.18 -17.32 28.66
C ALA A 22 -5.66 -17.14 28.71
N TYR A 23 -4.96 -17.65 27.69
CA TYR A 23 -3.53 -17.46 27.57
C TYR A 23 -3.22 -15.97 27.58
N THR A 24 -2.22 -15.60 28.37
CA THR A 24 -1.71 -14.24 28.41
C THR A 24 -0.80 -13.99 27.19
N PRO A 25 -0.59 -12.73 26.78
CA PRO A 25 0.42 -12.40 25.77
C PRO A 25 1.80 -12.99 26.12
N GLU A 26 2.16 -13.01 27.39
CA GLU A 26 3.40 -13.59 27.92
C GLU A 26 3.52 -15.09 27.63
N ASP A 27 2.42 -15.84 27.76
CA ASP A 27 2.38 -17.28 27.45
C ASP A 27 2.67 -17.54 25.97
N CYS A 28 2.15 -16.68 25.08
CA CYS A 28 2.38 -16.78 23.64
C CYS A 28 3.83 -16.47 23.29
N VAL A 29 4.38 -15.38 23.83
CA VAL A 29 5.72 -14.91 23.43
C VAL A 29 6.86 -15.68 24.08
N ARG A 30 6.60 -16.50 25.11
CA ARG A 30 7.56 -17.52 25.57
C ARG A 30 8.11 -18.35 24.40
N CYS A 31 7.23 -18.78 23.49
CA CYS A 31 7.64 -19.53 22.31
C CYS A 31 7.76 -18.67 21.05
N HIS A 32 6.86 -17.69 20.85
CA HIS A 32 6.81 -16.91 19.62
C HIS A 32 7.75 -15.70 19.58
N LYS A 33 8.41 -15.30 20.67
CA LYS A 33 9.35 -14.17 20.62
C LYS A 33 10.51 -14.47 19.67
N LYS A 34 10.86 -13.49 18.85
CA LYS A 34 12.03 -13.55 17.96
C LYS A 34 13.28 -13.91 18.76
N GLY A 35 13.95 -14.98 18.34
CA GLY A 35 15.14 -15.51 19.03
C GLY A 35 14.86 -16.47 20.19
N SER A 36 13.61 -16.86 20.47
CA SER A 36 13.30 -17.90 21.47
C SER A 36 13.89 -19.27 21.10
N GLY A 37 13.93 -19.59 19.81
CA GLY A 37 14.29 -20.93 19.30
C GLY A 37 13.17 -21.98 19.41
N GLU A 38 12.06 -21.65 20.07
CA GLU A 38 10.97 -22.58 20.39
C GLU A 38 9.87 -22.62 19.31
N SER A 39 9.81 -21.60 18.45
CA SER A 39 8.83 -21.54 17.35
C SER A 39 9.47 -21.07 16.04
N THR A 40 9.02 -21.68 14.94
CA THR A 40 9.34 -21.25 13.57
C THR A 40 8.61 -19.97 13.18
N ARG A 41 7.48 -19.68 13.84
CA ARG A 41 6.76 -18.42 13.67
C ARG A 41 7.18 -17.47 14.78
N GLN A 42 7.77 -16.35 14.41
CA GLN A 42 8.34 -15.42 15.37
C GLN A 42 7.74 -14.02 15.25
N ILE A 43 7.67 -13.32 16.38
CA ILE A 43 7.24 -11.92 16.52
C ILE A 43 8.32 -11.13 17.27
N SER A 44 8.65 -9.94 16.77
CA SER A 44 9.47 -8.99 17.53
C SER A 44 8.61 -8.33 18.60
N TRP A 45 8.94 -8.54 19.87
CA TRP A 45 8.16 -7.98 20.97
C TRP A 45 8.23 -6.45 21.00
N ASP A 46 9.40 -5.89 20.71
CA ASP A 46 9.61 -4.44 20.70
C ASP A 46 8.84 -3.78 19.55
N GLU A 47 8.76 -4.44 18.38
CA GLU A 47 7.95 -3.94 17.26
C GLU A 47 6.44 -4.10 17.55
N TYR A 48 6.04 -5.20 18.19
CA TYR A 48 4.66 -5.38 18.60
C TYR A 48 4.22 -4.32 19.60
N ALA A 49 5.07 -3.93 20.55
CA ALA A 49 4.76 -2.89 21.53
C ALA A 49 4.46 -1.51 20.90
N LEU A 50 4.88 -1.27 19.66
CA LEU A 50 4.57 -0.06 18.89
C LEU A 50 3.20 -0.13 18.18
N SER A 51 2.60 -1.32 18.11
CA SER A 51 1.28 -1.52 17.56
C SER A 51 0.22 -0.79 18.38
N VAL A 52 -0.76 -0.20 17.70
CA VAL A 52 -1.93 0.40 18.34
C VAL A 52 -2.74 -0.62 19.15
N HIS A 53 -2.63 -1.90 18.78
CA HIS A 53 -3.34 -2.99 19.42
C HIS A 53 -2.65 -3.50 20.70
N ALA A 54 -1.37 -3.18 20.94
CA ALA A 54 -0.59 -3.80 22.00
C ALA A 54 -1.07 -3.49 23.43
N LYS A 55 -1.83 -2.42 23.62
CA LYS A 55 -2.30 -1.99 24.95
C LYS A 55 -3.60 -2.65 25.39
N GLU A 56 -4.49 -2.96 24.45
CA GLU A 56 -5.89 -3.32 24.74
C GLU A 56 -6.30 -4.67 24.15
N ILE A 57 -5.50 -5.23 23.25
CA ILE A 57 -5.82 -6.46 22.52
C ILE A 57 -4.75 -7.52 22.83
N THR A 58 -5.20 -8.73 23.11
CA THR A 58 -4.36 -9.91 23.33
C THR A 58 -4.04 -10.63 22.02
N CYS A 59 -3.10 -11.58 22.06
CA CYS A 59 -2.78 -12.40 20.90
C CYS A 59 -3.99 -13.18 20.38
N LEU A 60 -4.83 -13.69 21.29
CA LEU A 60 -5.98 -14.55 20.95
C LEU A 60 -7.14 -13.78 20.31
N ASP A 61 -7.25 -12.48 20.54
CA ASP A 61 -8.29 -11.66 19.92
C ASP A 61 -8.11 -11.58 18.39
N CYS A 62 -6.87 -11.64 17.90
CA CYS A 62 -6.57 -11.80 16.47
C CYS A 62 -6.42 -13.27 16.06
N HIS A 63 -5.80 -14.09 16.92
CA HIS A 63 -5.52 -15.49 16.67
C HIS A 63 -6.57 -16.42 17.28
N GLY A 64 -7.86 -16.09 17.12
CA GLY A 64 -8.98 -16.80 17.75
C GLY A 64 -9.12 -18.29 17.37
N GLY A 65 -8.41 -18.75 16.33
CA GLY A 65 -8.28 -20.17 16.00
C GLY A 65 -7.40 -20.98 16.98
N VAL A 66 -6.68 -20.32 17.89
CA VAL A 66 -5.87 -20.98 18.92
C VAL A 66 -6.73 -21.28 20.14
N ILE A 67 -7.05 -22.56 20.34
CA ILE A 67 -7.89 -23.03 21.45
C ILE A 67 -7.01 -23.66 22.56
N ASP A 68 -5.93 -24.34 22.17
CA ASP A 68 -5.01 -25.02 23.07
C ASP A 68 -3.60 -25.19 22.44
N GLU A 69 -2.70 -25.86 23.15
CA GLU A 69 -1.32 -26.13 22.69
C GLU A 69 -1.25 -27.05 21.46
N ASN A 70 -2.34 -27.74 21.07
CA ASN A 70 -2.34 -28.52 19.83
C ASN A 70 -2.19 -27.64 18.59
N HIS A 71 -2.34 -26.31 18.68
CA HIS A 71 -2.00 -25.40 17.58
C HIS A 71 -0.53 -25.53 17.13
N ILE A 72 0.35 -26.05 17.99
CA ILE A 72 1.77 -26.31 17.70
C ILE A 72 1.93 -27.42 16.65
N THR A 73 1.04 -28.41 16.66
CA THR A 73 1.11 -29.61 15.80
C THR A 73 0.03 -29.65 14.72
N THR A 74 -0.93 -28.72 14.74
CA THR A 74 -2.07 -28.65 13.81
C THR A 74 -1.96 -27.44 12.84
N LYS A 75 -3.08 -26.94 12.31
CA LYS A 75 -3.14 -25.84 11.33
C LYS A 75 -2.69 -24.46 11.88
N GLY A 76 -2.25 -24.37 13.14
CA GLY A 76 -1.91 -23.12 13.82
C GLY A 76 -3.14 -22.24 14.06
N SER A 77 -2.94 -20.92 14.12
CA SER A 77 -4.01 -19.95 14.43
C SER A 77 -5.06 -19.74 13.33
N GLY A 78 -4.86 -20.30 12.13
CA GLY A 78 -5.62 -19.91 10.96
C GLY A 78 -5.34 -18.46 10.50
N LYS A 79 -6.17 -17.97 9.57
CA LYS A 79 -6.10 -16.60 9.05
C LYS A 79 -6.75 -15.64 10.05
N VAL A 80 -6.09 -14.52 10.32
CA VAL A 80 -6.65 -13.42 11.13
C VAL A 80 -7.70 -12.70 10.31
N ASP A 81 -8.88 -12.48 10.90
CA ASP A 81 -9.94 -11.68 10.31
C ASP A 81 -10.03 -10.31 11.01
N CYS A 82 -9.76 -9.24 10.26
CA CYS A 82 -9.84 -7.88 10.78
C CYS A 82 -11.31 -7.40 10.84
N GLY A 83 -12.19 -8.01 10.05
CA GLY A 83 -13.59 -7.60 9.86
C GLY A 83 -14.49 -7.87 11.07
N GLU A 84 -14.05 -8.70 12.02
CA GLU A 84 -14.74 -8.93 13.28
C GLU A 84 -14.81 -7.66 14.16
N CYS A 85 -13.84 -6.75 14.00
CA CYS A 85 -13.78 -5.47 14.74
C CYS A 85 -13.77 -4.23 13.82
N HIS A 86 -13.18 -4.32 12.64
CA HIS A 86 -13.08 -3.20 11.70
C HIS A 86 -14.12 -3.30 10.59
N GLU A 87 -15.10 -2.39 10.59
CA GLU A 87 -16.14 -2.32 9.56
C GLU A 87 -15.61 -1.83 8.19
N GLN A 88 -14.37 -1.34 8.12
CA GLN A 88 -13.78 -0.85 6.88
C GLN A 88 -13.55 -2.00 5.87
N GLU A 89 -14.16 -1.87 4.69
CA GLU A 89 -13.88 -2.77 3.58
C GLU A 89 -12.53 -2.43 2.93
N ASN A 90 -11.64 -3.41 2.80
CA ASN A 90 -10.41 -3.24 2.04
C ASN A 90 -10.69 -3.18 0.53
N ARG A 91 -11.09 -2.04 -0.03
CA ARG A 91 -11.56 -1.94 -1.43
C ARG A 91 -10.46 -1.94 -2.49
N HIS A 92 -9.20 -1.93 -2.08
CA HIS A 92 -8.08 -2.07 -3.00
C HIS A 92 -8.14 -3.43 -3.70
N GLY A 93 -8.04 -3.46 -5.03
CA GLY A 93 -8.11 -4.71 -5.82
C GLY A 93 -9.51 -5.31 -6.01
N LEU A 94 -10.61 -4.58 -5.78
CA LEU A 94 -11.99 -5.09 -6.00
C LEU A 94 -12.27 -5.61 -7.43
N ARG A 95 -11.52 -5.15 -8.42
CA ARG A 95 -11.65 -5.57 -9.83
C ARG A 95 -10.65 -6.64 -10.25
N SER A 96 -9.78 -7.10 -9.34
CA SER A 96 -8.84 -8.20 -9.59
C SER A 96 -9.43 -9.54 -9.14
N GLN A 97 -8.73 -10.64 -9.44
CA GLN A 97 -9.03 -11.93 -8.83
C GLN A 97 -8.90 -11.81 -7.30
N VAL A 98 -9.73 -12.52 -6.55
CA VAL A 98 -9.83 -12.40 -5.08
C VAL A 98 -8.49 -12.73 -4.43
N GLU A 99 -7.79 -13.71 -4.99
CA GLU A 99 -6.52 -14.25 -4.54
C GLU A 99 -5.35 -13.29 -4.71
N SER A 100 -5.47 -12.29 -5.60
CA SER A 100 -4.45 -11.26 -5.83
C SER A 100 -4.74 -9.96 -5.08
N ARG A 101 -5.83 -9.91 -4.31
CA ARG A 101 -6.20 -8.71 -3.56
C ARG A 101 -5.25 -8.56 -2.37
N PRO A 102 -4.64 -7.38 -2.14
CA PRO A 102 -3.91 -7.17 -0.89
C PRO A 102 -4.88 -7.34 0.28
N GLU A 103 -4.35 -7.61 1.47
CA GLU A 103 -5.13 -7.66 2.72
C GLU A 103 -4.82 -6.42 3.57
N CYS A 104 -5.53 -6.20 4.67
CA CYS A 104 -5.34 -5.01 5.52
C CYS A 104 -3.86 -4.86 5.95
N TYR A 105 -3.25 -5.98 6.33
CA TYR A 105 -1.84 -6.04 6.74
C TYR A 105 -0.84 -5.91 5.57
N SER A 106 -1.27 -5.96 4.31
CA SER A 106 -0.39 -5.70 3.17
C SER A 106 0.06 -4.24 3.17
N CYS A 107 -0.81 -3.33 3.61
CA CYS A 107 -0.47 -1.92 3.79
C CYS A 107 -0.09 -1.61 5.23
N HIS A 108 -0.80 -2.15 6.24
CA HIS A 108 -0.62 -1.81 7.66
C HIS A 108 0.41 -2.69 8.41
N THR A 109 1.08 -3.60 7.71
CA THR A 109 2.02 -4.63 8.23
C THR A 109 1.38 -5.65 9.19
N ARG A 110 2.18 -6.65 9.57
CA ARG A 110 1.83 -7.61 10.62
C ARG A 110 2.69 -7.41 11.85
N HIS A 111 1.96 -7.47 12.96
CA HIS A 111 2.32 -7.23 14.35
C HIS A 111 2.82 -5.83 14.72
N ALA A 112 3.37 -5.06 13.79
CA ALA A 112 3.74 -3.65 14.02
C ALA A 112 2.70 -2.69 13.39
N ILE A 113 1.42 -2.86 13.73
CA ILE A 113 0.33 -2.04 13.17
C ILE A 113 0.35 -0.67 13.87
N MET A 114 1.19 0.24 13.36
CA MET A 114 1.41 1.55 13.95
C MET A 114 0.35 2.58 13.48
N GLN A 115 0.19 3.65 14.26
CA GLN A 115 -0.60 4.80 13.81
C GLN A 115 0.00 5.42 12.54
N LYS A 116 -0.84 6.01 11.71
CA LYS A 116 -0.43 6.61 10.42
C LYS A 116 0.53 7.79 10.55
N ASP A 117 0.60 8.42 11.72
CA ASP A 117 1.47 9.56 12.02
C ASP A 117 2.79 9.14 12.69
N HIS A 118 2.96 7.85 13.00
CA HIS A 118 4.23 7.33 13.47
C HIS A 118 5.20 7.18 12.29
N GLU A 119 6.41 7.73 12.41
CA GLU A 119 7.42 7.78 11.35
C GLU A 119 7.78 6.40 10.76
N ALA A 120 7.76 5.35 11.59
CA ALA A 120 8.06 3.98 11.18
C ALA A 120 6.84 3.22 10.60
N SER A 121 5.66 3.83 10.58
CA SER A 121 4.46 3.20 10.04
C SER A 121 4.58 3.06 8.53
N SER A 122 4.27 1.87 8.00
CA SER A 122 4.24 1.64 6.55
C SER A 122 3.21 2.52 5.83
N VAL A 123 2.18 2.99 6.54
CA VAL A 123 1.17 3.91 6.01
C VAL A 123 1.42 5.37 6.40
N HIS A 124 2.61 5.67 6.96
CA HIS A 124 3.06 7.06 7.10
C HIS A 124 3.23 7.71 5.72
N PRO A 125 2.87 8.98 5.53
CA PRO A 125 3.01 9.67 4.25
C PRO A 125 4.35 9.44 3.56
N ASP A 126 5.46 9.59 4.29
CA ASP A 126 6.83 9.42 3.77
C ASP A 126 7.16 7.97 3.36
N ASN A 127 6.42 6.99 3.86
CA ASN A 127 6.65 5.56 3.59
C ASN A 127 5.67 4.99 2.54
N LEU A 128 4.60 5.72 2.19
CA LEU A 128 3.55 5.25 1.30
C LEU A 128 4.10 4.81 -0.06
N LYS A 129 5.06 5.56 -0.62
CA LYS A 129 5.73 5.17 -1.87
C LYS A 129 6.27 3.75 -1.78
N GLN A 130 7.01 3.43 -0.72
CA GLN A 130 7.63 2.11 -0.56
C GLN A 130 6.58 1.02 -0.33
N THR A 131 5.54 1.33 0.43
CA THR A 131 4.41 0.42 0.67
C THR A 131 3.66 0.08 -0.62
N CYS A 132 3.30 1.09 -1.41
CA CYS A 132 2.66 0.90 -2.71
C CYS A 132 3.59 0.17 -3.69
N ARG A 133 4.88 0.52 -3.72
CA ARG A 133 5.90 -0.10 -4.59
C ARG A 133 6.04 -1.60 -4.39
N SER A 134 5.77 -2.11 -3.18
CA SER A 134 5.85 -3.54 -2.90
C SER A 134 5.00 -4.40 -3.85
N CYS A 135 3.90 -3.85 -4.37
CA CYS A 135 3.05 -4.48 -5.39
C CYS A 135 3.00 -3.68 -6.70
N HIS A 136 3.29 -2.38 -6.68
CA HIS A 136 3.23 -1.46 -7.82
C HIS A 136 4.60 -0.85 -8.18
N PRO A 137 5.62 -1.67 -8.50
CA PRO A 137 7.00 -1.19 -8.68
C PRO A 137 7.15 -0.24 -9.86
N GLU A 138 6.44 -0.49 -10.96
CA GLU A 138 6.50 0.33 -12.17
C GLU A 138 5.77 1.67 -12.01
N GLN A 139 4.68 1.67 -11.24
CA GLN A 139 3.88 2.88 -10.98
C GLN A 139 4.59 3.80 -9.98
N SER A 140 5.46 3.24 -9.14
CA SER A 140 6.24 3.99 -8.14
C SER A 140 7.53 4.58 -8.71
N GLY A 141 7.60 4.75 -10.03
CA GLY A 141 8.62 5.57 -10.69
C GLY A 141 10.02 4.99 -10.68
N GLU A 142 10.23 3.73 -11.09
CA GLU A 142 11.58 3.36 -11.55
C GLU A 142 11.94 4.20 -12.78
N ALA A 143 12.77 5.20 -12.53
CA ALA A 143 13.30 6.13 -13.50
C ALA A 143 14.12 5.37 -14.56
N GLY A 144 13.45 4.91 -15.62
CA GLY A 144 14.12 4.58 -16.86
C GLY A 144 14.90 5.80 -17.38
N TRP A 145 15.90 5.58 -18.24
CA TRP A 145 16.78 6.64 -18.75
C TRP A 145 16.08 7.78 -19.51
N LEU A 146 14.76 7.70 -19.72
CA LEU A 146 13.91 8.71 -20.36
C LEU A 146 12.94 9.43 -19.40
N SER A 147 12.96 9.11 -18.11
CA SER A 147 12.10 9.75 -17.08
C SER A 147 12.32 11.27 -16.97
N TRP A 148 13.48 11.78 -17.42
CA TRP A 148 13.80 13.22 -17.48
C TRP A 148 13.11 13.99 -18.62
N LEU A 149 12.46 13.30 -19.58
CA LEU A 149 11.71 13.98 -20.62
C LEU A 149 10.40 14.53 -20.04
N SER A 150 10.44 15.81 -19.69
CA SER A 150 9.32 16.58 -19.10
C SER A 150 8.02 16.52 -19.91
N SER A 151 8.09 16.18 -21.21
CA SER A 151 6.93 15.99 -22.10
C SER A 151 6.10 14.72 -21.81
N VAL A 152 6.60 13.81 -20.97
CA VAL A 152 5.87 12.62 -20.48
C VAL A 152 5.43 12.80 -19.03
N GLN A 153 6.00 13.78 -18.32
CA GLN A 153 5.56 14.24 -17.01
C GLN A 153 4.46 15.28 -17.20
N ILE A 154 3.20 14.86 -17.23
CA ILE A 154 2.08 15.81 -17.16
C ILE A 154 2.12 16.47 -15.78
N ARG A 155 2.77 17.63 -15.67
CA ARG A 155 2.70 18.50 -14.48
C ARG A 155 1.28 19.05 -14.40
N SER A 156 0.46 18.46 -13.54
CA SER A 156 -0.97 18.72 -13.47
C SER A 156 -1.27 19.91 -12.55
N HIS A 157 -1.75 21.03 -13.12
CA HIS A 157 -2.47 22.13 -12.46
C HIS A 157 -3.40 22.81 -13.51
N GLY A 158 -4.43 23.54 -13.08
CA GLY A 158 -5.18 24.50 -13.92
C GLY A 158 -4.61 25.92 -13.82
N LYS A 159 -4.93 26.80 -14.79
CA LYS A 159 -4.52 28.22 -14.75
C LYS A 159 -4.98 28.87 -13.42
N GLN A 160 -4.03 29.15 -12.52
CA GLN A 160 -4.07 30.04 -11.33
C GLN A 160 -4.14 29.45 -9.92
N ASP A 161 -4.04 28.13 -9.70
CA ASP A 161 -3.82 27.60 -8.34
C ASP A 161 -2.47 26.86 -8.24
N PHE A 162 -1.56 27.41 -7.44
CA PHE A 162 -0.18 26.94 -7.20
C PHE A 162 0.04 26.47 -5.75
N GLY A 163 -1.03 26.23 -4.98
CA GLY A 163 -0.91 25.88 -3.57
C GLY A 163 -0.39 24.47 -3.28
N PHE A 164 -0.42 23.57 -4.26
CA PHE A 164 -0.07 22.16 -4.10
C PHE A 164 0.91 21.71 -5.19
N GLU A 165 2.05 21.17 -4.78
CA GLU A 165 3.06 20.63 -5.68
C GLU A 165 2.66 19.20 -6.08
N TYR A 166 2.57 18.92 -7.39
CA TYR A 166 2.39 17.55 -7.87
C TYR A 166 3.58 16.70 -7.44
N ASP A 167 3.30 15.65 -6.65
CA ASP A 167 4.27 14.67 -6.20
C ASP A 167 3.92 13.30 -6.79
N GLU A 168 4.82 12.75 -7.60
CA GLU A 168 4.70 11.42 -8.22
C GLU A 168 4.81 10.28 -7.20
N GLU A 169 5.23 10.59 -5.97
CA GLU A 169 5.34 9.66 -4.85
C GLU A 169 4.08 9.67 -3.97
N ASN A 170 3.22 10.68 -4.12
CA ASN A 170 1.95 10.81 -3.40
C ASN A 170 0.82 10.06 -4.12
N CYS A 171 0.82 8.74 -3.98
CA CYS A 171 -0.18 7.87 -4.62
C CYS A 171 -1.61 8.19 -4.14
N LEU A 172 -1.80 8.48 -2.85
CA LEU A 172 -3.12 8.73 -2.26
C LEU A 172 -3.71 10.08 -2.67
N GLY A 173 -2.91 11.03 -3.14
CA GLY A 173 -3.41 12.29 -3.70
C GLY A 173 -4.36 12.10 -4.87
N CYS A 174 -4.19 11.02 -5.64
CA CYS A 174 -5.16 10.61 -6.66
C CYS A 174 -5.97 9.36 -6.26
N HIS A 175 -5.38 8.43 -5.52
CA HIS A 175 -5.97 7.14 -5.12
C HIS A 175 -6.52 7.14 -3.68
N GLN A 176 -7.24 8.19 -3.29
CA GLN A 176 -7.81 8.33 -1.94
C GLN A 176 -9.15 7.63 -1.74
N GLY A 177 -9.53 7.46 -0.46
CA GLY A 177 -10.84 7.02 0.00
C GLY A 177 -11.26 5.68 -0.61
N GLN A 178 -12.13 5.74 -1.63
CA GLN A 178 -12.65 4.57 -2.35
C GLN A 178 -11.57 3.63 -2.90
N GLY A 179 -10.38 4.16 -3.24
CA GLY A 179 -9.27 3.38 -3.79
C GLY A 179 -8.53 2.51 -2.76
N ALA A 180 -8.61 2.85 -1.46
CA ALA A 180 -7.95 2.12 -0.39
C ALA A 180 -8.96 1.45 0.54
N HIS A 181 -9.80 2.23 1.23
CA HIS A 181 -10.72 1.78 2.28
C HIS A 181 -12.20 1.90 1.92
N GLY A 182 -12.53 2.40 0.73
CA GLY A 182 -13.94 2.52 0.33
C GLY A 182 -14.67 3.76 0.80
N GLU A 183 -14.00 4.60 1.58
CA GLU A 183 -14.57 5.80 2.19
C GLU A 183 -15.02 6.81 1.12
N LYS A 184 -16.17 7.45 1.37
CA LYS A 184 -16.74 8.46 0.46
C LYS A 184 -16.06 9.81 0.57
N MET A 185 -15.47 10.11 1.73
CA MET A 185 -14.75 11.35 1.95
C MET A 185 -13.31 11.21 1.48
N PRO A 186 -12.76 12.25 0.83
CA PRO A 186 -11.36 12.28 0.46
C PRO A 186 -10.48 12.36 1.72
N LEU A 187 -9.31 11.72 1.67
CA LEU A 187 -8.31 11.73 2.74
C LEU A 187 -7.57 13.08 2.81
N ASN A 188 -7.52 13.81 1.70
CA ASN A 188 -6.94 15.14 1.58
C ASN A 188 -7.75 16.01 0.61
N HIS A 189 -7.33 17.25 0.39
CA HIS A 189 -8.04 18.17 -0.51
C HIS A 189 -7.68 17.98 -2.01
N GLU A 190 -6.94 16.92 -2.36
CA GLU A 190 -6.43 16.68 -3.71
C GLU A 190 -7.46 15.91 -4.53
N GLU A 191 -8.44 16.62 -5.10
CA GLU A 191 -9.59 16.00 -5.77
C GLU A 191 -9.36 15.77 -7.28
N CYS A 192 -8.13 15.38 -7.65
CA CYS A 192 -7.70 15.21 -9.04
C CYS A 192 -8.66 14.34 -9.86
N TYR A 193 -9.23 13.29 -9.23
CA TYR A 193 -10.17 12.37 -9.85
C TYR A 193 -11.45 13.03 -10.36
N LYS A 194 -11.92 14.13 -9.74
CA LYS A 194 -13.17 14.80 -10.14
C LYS A 194 -13.13 15.36 -11.56
N CYS A 195 -11.94 15.73 -12.03
CA CYS A 195 -11.74 16.26 -13.38
C CYS A 195 -11.04 15.25 -14.31
N HIS A 196 -10.19 14.36 -13.78
CA HIS A 196 -9.40 13.43 -14.60
C HIS A 196 -10.03 12.05 -14.80
N ILE A 197 -10.97 11.62 -13.95
CA ILE A 197 -11.64 10.32 -14.07
C ILE A 197 -13.13 10.57 -14.37
N LEU A 198 -13.54 10.38 -15.62
CA LEU A 198 -14.96 10.43 -15.99
C LEU A 198 -15.74 9.31 -15.28
N GLN A 199 -17.04 9.47 -15.10
CA GLN A 199 -17.91 8.49 -14.40
C GLN A 199 -17.88 7.07 -15.01
N ASN A 200 -17.38 6.91 -16.24
CA ASN A 200 -17.18 5.64 -16.93
C ASN A 200 -15.75 5.06 -16.78
N GLY A 201 -14.89 5.69 -15.97
CA GLY A 201 -13.50 5.28 -15.74
C GLY A 201 -12.50 5.69 -16.82
N GLN A 202 -12.90 6.55 -17.78
CA GLN A 202 -12.01 6.99 -18.88
C GLN A 202 -11.42 8.39 -18.61
N THR A 203 -10.18 8.60 -19.04
CA THR A 203 -9.47 9.89 -19.01
C THR A 203 -9.65 10.63 -20.34
N PRO A 204 -10.05 11.92 -20.37
CA PRO A 204 -10.44 12.62 -21.61
C PRO A 204 -9.31 12.90 -22.61
N LEU A 205 -8.04 12.75 -22.22
CA LEU A 205 -6.88 13.15 -23.03
C LEU A 205 -5.80 12.05 -22.99
N LEU A 206 -6.00 10.99 -23.79
CA LEU A 206 -4.95 10.05 -24.22
C LEU A 206 -4.10 9.38 -23.09
N GLY A 207 -4.74 8.54 -22.25
CA GLY A 207 -4.05 7.46 -21.54
C GLY A 207 -4.42 7.28 -20.06
N THR A 208 -4.20 6.06 -19.54
CA THR A 208 -4.09 5.83 -18.09
C THR A 208 -3.00 6.74 -17.54
N ILE A 209 -3.29 7.46 -16.44
CA ILE A 209 -2.33 8.32 -15.73
C ILE A 209 -1.07 7.52 -15.31
N HIS A 210 -1.18 6.20 -15.25
CA HIS A 210 -0.07 5.26 -15.17
C HIS A 210 0.27 4.67 -16.55
N PRO A 211 1.48 4.91 -17.10
CA PRO A 211 2.04 4.04 -18.12
C PRO A 211 2.42 2.70 -17.46
N THR A 212 1.47 1.78 -17.32
CA THR A 212 1.80 0.42 -16.85
C THR A 212 2.70 -0.26 -17.87
N GLY A 213 3.79 -0.89 -17.43
CA GLY A 213 4.82 -1.49 -18.25
C GLY A 213 4.44 -2.79 -18.95
N GLU A 214 3.17 -3.01 -19.32
CA GLU A 214 2.85 -4.05 -20.29
C GLU A 214 3.10 -3.55 -21.73
N SER A 215 4.38 -3.50 -22.08
CA SER A 215 4.88 -3.03 -23.38
C SER A 215 4.47 -3.90 -24.57
N LYS A 216 4.00 -5.13 -24.34
CA LYS A 216 3.79 -6.12 -25.40
C LYS A 216 2.54 -5.90 -26.26
N ASN A 217 1.51 -5.19 -25.78
CA ASN A 217 0.22 -5.09 -26.49
C ASN A 217 -0.30 -3.64 -26.66
N ARG A 218 0.57 -2.62 -26.63
CA ARG A 218 0.14 -1.21 -26.79
C ARG A 218 0.46 -0.65 -28.18
N PRO A 219 -0.54 -0.16 -28.95
CA PRO A 219 -0.34 0.46 -30.27
C PRO A 219 0.55 1.71 -30.26
N SER A 220 0.64 2.42 -29.13
CA SER A 220 1.42 3.65 -29.00
C SER A 220 2.93 3.41 -28.86
N SER A 221 3.36 2.25 -28.35
CA SER A 221 4.77 1.89 -28.19
C SER A 221 5.55 1.85 -29.53
N PRO A 222 5.07 1.17 -30.60
CA PRO A 222 5.75 1.20 -31.89
C PRO A 222 5.73 2.59 -32.55
N ILE A 223 4.69 3.40 -32.32
CA ILE A 223 4.61 4.76 -32.88
C ILE A 223 5.71 5.65 -32.30
N VAL A 224 5.93 5.60 -30.98
CA VAL A 224 6.99 6.35 -30.30
C VAL A 224 8.37 5.89 -30.78
N LEU A 225 8.57 4.59 -30.94
CA LEU A 225 9.81 4.01 -31.45
C LEU A 225 10.11 4.47 -32.89
N VAL A 226 9.08 4.56 -33.74
CA VAL A 226 9.20 5.08 -35.11
C VAL A 226 9.54 6.57 -35.11
N VAL A 227 8.89 7.38 -34.27
CA VAL A 227 9.18 8.81 -34.15
C VAL A 227 10.63 9.04 -33.71
N TYR A 228 11.14 8.27 -32.75
CA TYR A 228 12.54 8.35 -32.34
C TYR A 228 13.52 7.87 -33.42
N ALA A 229 13.19 6.79 -34.13
CA ALA A 229 14.01 6.33 -35.26
C ALA A 229 14.12 7.42 -36.34
N ILE A 230 13.02 8.10 -36.67
CA ILE A 230 13.01 9.21 -37.63
C ILE A 230 13.88 10.37 -37.13
N ALA A 231 13.74 10.77 -35.86
CA ALA A 231 14.55 11.84 -35.29
C ALA A 231 16.06 11.54 -35.33
N ILE A 232 16.45 10.31 -35.01
CA ILE A 232 17.86 9.87 -35.07
C ILE A 232 18.36 9.88 -36.52
N ILE A 233 17.58 9.39 -37.48
CA ILE A 233 17.93 9.40 -38.91
C ILE A 233 18.15 10.84 -39.40
N LEU A 234 17.28 11.77 -39.01
CA LEU A 234 17.40 13.18 -39.38
C LEU A 234 18.63 13.84 -38.75
N LEU A 235 18.94 13.55 -37.48
CA LEU A 235 20.12 14.08 -36.80
C LEU A 235 21.42 13.54 -37.43
N VAL A 236 21.52 12.22 -37.63
CA VAL A 236 22.72 11.59 -38.23
C VAL A 236 22.87 11.99 -39.69
N GLY A 237 21.76 12.00 -40.45
CA GLY A 237 21.73 12.43 -41.84
C GLY A 237 22.11 13.90 -42.00
N GLY A 238 21.53 14.77 -41.17
CA GLY A 238 21.84 16.20 -41.12
C GLY A 238 23.30 16.47 -40.77
N TYR A 239 23.85 15.76 -39.77
CA TYR A 239 25.26 15.86 -39.39
C TYR A 239 26.20 15.44 -40.54
N ARG A 240 25.90 14.32 -41.22
CA ARG A 240 26.67 13.87 -42.39
C ARG A 240 26.60 14.86 -43.55
N PHE A 241 25.43 15.44 -43.80
CA PHE A 241 25.26 16.48 -44.82
C PHE A 241 26.07 17.73 -44.48
N TYR A 242 26.03 18.18 -43.23
CA TYR A 242 26.81 19.32 -42.74
C TYR A 242 28.32 19.12 -42.93
N LEU A 243 28.87 17.96 -42.54
CA LEU A 243 30.29 17.64 -42.73
C LEU A 243 30.70 17.67 -44.21
N ARG A 244 29.86 17.14 -45.11
CA ARG A 244 30.12 17.19 -46.56
C ARG A 244 30.11 18.63 -47.09
N SER A 245 29.15 19.43 -46.65
CA SER A 245 29.04 20.86 -47.01
C SER A 245 30.31 21.63 -46.61
N VAL A 246 30.76 21.47 -45.37
CA VAL A 246 31.97 22.15 -44.85
C VAL A 246 33.23 21.68 -45.58
N SER A 247 33.37 20.38 -45.85
CA SER A 247 34.47 19.80 -46.64
C SER A 247 34.53 20.35 -48.07
N GLN A 248 33.39 20.50 -48.74
CA GLN A 248 33.35 21.06 -50.09
C GLN A 248 33.71 22.55 -50.11
N LYS A 249 33.24 23.31 -49.12
CA LYS A 249 33.51 24.75 -49.00
C LYS A 249 34.99 25.02 -48.72
N THR A 250 35.62 24.26 -47.82
CA THR A 250 37.06 24.34 -47.54
C THR A 250 37.92 23.95 -48.74
N ARG A 251 37.50 22.95 -49.52
CA ARG A 251 38.22 22.55 -50.76
C ARG A 251 38.13 23.62 -51.85
N LYS A 252 37.06 24.41 -51.91
CA LYS A 252 36.91 25.56 -52.83
C LYS A 252 37.77 26.76 -52.44
N LEU A 253 38.01 26.99 -51.15
CA LEU A 253 38.86 28.09 -50.65
C LEU A 253 40.37 27.81 -50.79
N ARG A 254 40.75 26.57 -51.09
CA ARG A 254 42.13 26.11 -51.26
C ARG A 254 42.60 26.06 -52.72
N LYS A 255 41.73 26.39 -53.67
CA LYS A 255 42.02 26.56 -55.10
C LYS A 255 41.98 28.04 -55.42
#